data_AF-A0A7S4SKG5-F1
#
_entry.id   AF-A0A7S4SKG5-F1
#
_cell.length_a   1.000
_cell.length_b   1.000
_cell.length_c   1.000
_cell.angle_alpha   90.00
_cell.angle_beta   90.00
_cell.angle_gamma   90.00
#
_symmetry.space_group_name_H-M   'P 1'
#
loop_
_entity.id
_entity.type
_entity.pdbx_description
1 polymer ?
#
loop_
_entity_poly.entity_id
_entity_poly.type
_entity_poly.pdbx_seq_one_letter_code
_entity_poly.pdbx_strand_id
1 'polypeptide(L)'
;MSTERFNANLPLMRHVHCYTAAAAVGGKIYIAGGWGAGKKKQSTVEWYDTDTQRWNETSPMRTPRSGHAAVSLGNSIVVMGGDKLSSAEQYNTATGQWSAFPSMNEVRAGCAAAVLNGRIIVVGG
;
A
#
# COMPACT_ATOMS: atom_id res chain seq x y z
N MET A 1 -27.56 4.85 -13.09
CA MET A 1 -26.65 5.51 -14.05
C MET A 1 -25.38 5.85 -13.30
N SER A 2 -24.27 5.14 -13.56
CA SER A 2 -22.98 5.51 -12.97
C SER A 2 -22.45 6.72 -13.72
N THR A 3 -22.20 7.82 -13.01
CA THR A 3 -21.56 8.99 -13.59
C THR A 3 -20.06 8.72 -13.66
N GLU A 4 -19.49 8.75 -14.87
CA GLU A 4 -18.04 8.71 -15.12
C GLU A 4 -17.39 10.02 -14.66
N ARG A 5 -17.35 10.24 -13.34
CA ARG A 5 -16.78 11.44 -12.72
C ARG A 5 -15.89 11.04 -11.57
N PHE A 6 -14.74 11.71 -11.46
CA PHE A 6 -13.93 11.64 -10.24
C PHE A 6 -14.70 12.27 -9.08
N ASN A 7 -14.70 11.60 -7.93
CA ASN A 7 -15.18 12.20 -6.70
C ASN A 7 -14.08 13.07 -6.10
N ALA A 8 -14.24 14.40 -6.18
CA ALA A 8 -13.27 15.36 -5.67
C ALA A 8 -13.44 15.69 -4.17
N ASN A 9 -14.47 15.15 -3.50
CA ASN A 9 -14.85 15.54 -2.14
C ASN A 9 -14.46 14.51 -1.06
N LEU A 10 -13.42 13.71 -1.29
CA LEU A 10 -12.89 12.82 -0.26
C LEU A 10 -12.15 13.65 0.80
N PRO A 11 -12.23 13.27 2.09
CA PRO A 11 -11.38 13.88 3.11
C PRO A 11 -9.91 13.70 2.73
N LEU A 12 -9.07 14.64 3.15
CA LEU A 12 -7.64 14.57 2.94
C LEU A 12 -7.03 13.47 3.81
N MET A 13 -6.03 12.76 3.26
CA MET A 13 -5.11 11.97 4.08
C MET A 13 -4.37 12.89 5.05
N ARG A 14 -3.96 12.32 6.18
CA ARG A 14 -3.20 13.04 7.21
C ARG A 14 -1.77 13.32 6.76
N HIS A 15 -1.20 12.42 5.98
CA HIS A 15 0.15 12.53 5.46
C HIS A 15 0.17 12.66 3.93
N VAL A 16 0.63 13.81 3.44
CA VAL A 16 0.66 14.12 1.99
C VAL A 16 1.98 13.65 1.38
N HIS A 17 1.97 12.49 0.72
CA HIS A 17 3.14 11.87 0.10
C HIS A 17 2.86 11.46 -1.35
N CYS A 18 3.91 11.40 -2.21
CA CYS A 18 3.83 10.83 -3.56
C CYS A 18 4.51 9.46 -3.63
N TYR A 19 4.42 8.74 -4.75
CA TYR A 19 4.98 7.38 -4.91
C TYR A 19 4.52 6.37 -3.84
N THR A 20 3.30 6.57 -3.34
CA THR A 20 2.59 5.66 -2.45
C THR A 20 2.11 4.44 -3.22
N ALA A 21 1.75 3.38 -2.50
CA ALA A 21 1.09 2.22 -3.08
C ALA A 21 -0.29 2.02 -2.42
N ALA A 22 -1.26 1.54 -3.19
CA ALA A 22 -2.64 1.37 -2.75
C ALA A 22 -3.10 -0.09 -2.86
N ALA A 23 -3.87 -0.57 -1.89
CA ALA A 23 -4.53 -1.88 -1.93
C ALA A 23 -5.90 -1.80 -1.24
N ALA A 24 -6.90 -2.51 -1.78
CA ALA A 24 -8.26 -2.51 -1.25
C ALA A 24 -8.64 -3.86 -0.64
N VAL A 25 -9.04 -3.90 0.63
CA VAL A 25 -9.42 -5.13 1.34
C VAL A 25 -10.48 -4.82 2.39
N GLY A 26 -11.53 -5.64 2.44
CA GLY A 26 -12.58 -5.56 3.47
C GLY A 26 -13.27 -4.19 3.58
N GLY A 27 -13.67 -3.58 2.46
CA GLY A 27 -14.34 -2.26 2.45
C GLY A 27 -13.41 -1.09 2.79
N LYS A 28 -12.09 -1.30 2.73
CA LYS A 28 -11.10 -0.26 3.06
C LYS A 28 -10.07 -0.13 1.96
N ILE A 29 -9.61 1.09 1.72
CA ILE A 29 -8.51 1.39 0.81
C ILE A 29 -7.30 1.78 1.65
N TYR A 30 -6.25 0.98 1.61
CA TYR A 30 -4.99 1.23 2.30
C TYR A 30 -4.04 1.96 1.37
N ILE A 31 -3.43 3.04 1.86
CA ILE A 31 -2.36 3.79 1.20
C ILE A 31 -1.11 3.67 2.06
N ALA A 32 -0.05 3.09 1.50
CA ALA A 32 1.18 2.80 2.21
C ALA A 32 2.37 3.61 1.69
N GLY A 33 3.21 4.04 2.64
CA GLY A 33 4.52 4.62 2.42
C GLY A 33 4.51 5.89 1.57
N GLY A 34 5.46 5.95 0.63
CA GLY A 34 5.66 7.07 -0.28
C GLY A 34 6.87 7.93 0.07
N TRP A 35 6.99 9.02 -0.67
CA TRP A 35 7.99 10.06 -0.51
C TRP A 35 7.31 11.31 0.03
N GLY A 36 7.71 11.70 1.24
CA GLY A 36 6.98 12.68 2.04
C GLY A 36 7.85 13.81 2.58
N ALA A 37 7.30 14.52 3.57
CA ALA A 37 7.94 15.63 4.24
C ALA A 37 9.37 15.28 4.71
N GLY A 38 10.30 16.23 4.54
CA GLY A 38 11.71 16.02 4.85
C GLY A 38 12.48 15.23 3.79
N LYS A 39 11.93 15.05 2.58
CA LYS A 39 12.58 14.34 1.45
C LYS A 39 13.04 12.94 1.85
N LYS A 40 12.13 12.18 2.46
CA LYS A 40 12.41 10.83 2.96
C LYS A 40 11.28 9.87 2.62
N LYS A 41 11.66 8.58 2.51
CA LYS A 41 10.75 7.44 2.43
C LYS A 41 9.91 7.38 3.70
N GLN A 42 8.65 6.99 3.54
CA GLN A 42 7.68 6.94 4.62
C GLN A 42 7.32 5.48 4.91
N SER A 43 7.08 5.19 6.18
CA SER A 43 6.56 3.89 6.64
C SER A 43 5.09 3.98 7.07
N THR A 44 4.52 5.18 7.09
CA THR A 44 3.13 5.41 7.50
C THR A 44 2.18 4.68 6.56
N VAL A 45 1.09 4.19 7.14
CA VAL A 45 0.01 3.56 6.39
C VAL A 45 -1.30 4.12 6.92
N GLU A 46 -2.09 4.66 6.00
CA GLU A 46 -3.43 5.16 6.26
C GLU A 46 -4.43 4.31 5.50
N TRP A 47 -5.63 4.18 6.03
CA TRP A 47 -6.72 3.51 5.33
C TRP A 47 -7.99 4.33 5.37
N TYR A 48 -8.66 4.36 4.23
CA TYR A 48 -9.96 4.99 4.06
C TYR A 48 -11.04 3.94 4.27
N ASP A 49 -11.94 4.21 5.20
CA ASP A 49 -13.16 3.43 5.43
C ASP A 49 -14.23 3.88 4.42
N THR A 50 -14.71 2.97 3.56
CA THR A 50 -15.72 3.36 2.56
C THR A 50 -17.10 3.60 3.16
N ASP A 51 -17.40 3.05 4.33
CA ASP A 51 -18.71 3.15 4.97
C ASP A 51 -18.80 4.44 5.79
N THR A 52 -17.77 4.74 6.59
CA THR A 52 -17.73 5.96 7.41
C THR A 52 -17.13 7.16 6.69
N GLN A 53 -16.54 6.93 5.51
CA GLN A 53 -15.88 7.94 4.68
C GLN A 53 -14.79 8.71 5.43
N ARG A 54 -13.95 8.01 6.19
CA ARG A 54 -12.90 8.60 7.03
C ARG A 54 -11.56 7.93 6.82
N TRP A 55 -10.51 8.74 6.87
CA TRP A 55 -9.13 8.28 6.97
C TRP A 55 -8.76 7.95 8.41
N ASN A 56 -8.11 6.81 8.57
CA ASN A 56 -7.57 6.33 9.83
C ASN A 56 -6.13 5.88 9.63
N GLU A 57 -5.35 5.94 10.70
CA GLU A 57 -3.99 5.41 10.71
C GLU A 57 -3.98 3.95 11.14
N THR A 58 -2.93 3.24 10.78
CA THR A 58 -2.61 1.94 11.34
C THR A 58 -1.13 1.88 11.72
N SER A 59 -0.70 0.75 12.29
CA SER A 59 0.71 0.48 12.54
C SER A 59 1.54 0.71 11.28
N PRO A 60 2.69 1.40 11.38
CA PRO A 60 3.55 1.65 10.23
C PRO A 60 4.22 0.35 9.78
N MET A 61 4.65 0.32 8.51
CA MET A 61 5.55 -0.71 7.99
C MET A 61 6.87 -0.69 8.78
N ARG A 62 7.56 -1.84 8.82
CA ARG A 62 8.90 -1.92 9.44
C ARG A 62 9.94 -1.21 8.57
N THR A 63 9.81 -1.34 7.24
CA THR A 63 10.70 -0.68 6.28
C THR A 63 9.99 0.49 5.61
N PRO A 64 10.52 1.72 5.69
CA PRO A 64 10.03 2.84 4.88
C PRO A 64 10.24 2.59 3.38
N ARG A 65 9.21 2.86 2.56
CA ARG A 65 9.20 2.52 1.12
C ARG A 65 8.72 3.70 0.28
N SER A 66 9.26 3.84 -0.93
CA SER A 66 8.76 4.74 -1.99
C SER A 66 8.93 4.07 -3.35
N GLY A 67 7.97 4.26 -4.26
CA GLY A 67 8.00 3.63 -5.59
C GLY A 67 7.86 2.11 -5.52
N HIS A 68 7.12 1.62 -4.53
CA HIS A 68 6.86 0.21 -4.29
C HIS A 68 5.48 -0.17 -4.82
N ALA A 69 5.15 -1.46 -4.83
CA ALA A 69 3.82 -1.95 -5.16
C ALA A 69 3.10 -2.46 -3.91
N ALA A 70 1.76 -2.44 -3.94
CA ALA A 70 0.90 -3.03 -2.93
C ALA A 70 -0.21 -3.83 -3.61
N VAL A 71 -0.57 -4.97 -3.01
CA VAL A 71 -1.68 -5.81 -3.47
C VAL A 71 -2.47 -6.36 -2.30
N SER A 72 -3.73 -6.71 -2.54
CA SER A 72 -4.55 -7.44 -1.57
C SER A 72 -4.40 -8.94 -1.76
N LEU A 73 -4.16 -9.68 -0.68
CA LEU A 73 -4.04 -11.14 -0.68
C LEU A 73 -4.84 -11.71 0.50
N GLY A 74 -6.02 -12.25 0.22
CA GLY A 74 -6.98 -12.65 1.26
C GLY A 74 -7.39 -11.46 2.13
N ASN A 75 -7.34 -11.63 3.45
CA ASN A 75 -7.62 -10.57 4.44
C ASN A 75 -6.35 -9.80 4.83
N SER A 76 -5.51 -9.49 3.85
CA SER A 76 -4.24 -8.79 4.08
C SER A 76 -3.87 -7.91 2.89
N ILE A 77 -3.01 -6.93 3.15
CA ILE A 77 -2.27 -6.24 2.11
C ILE A 77 -0.81 -6.70 2.16
N VAL A 78 -0.18 -6.81 0.99
CA VAL A 78 1.25 -7.09 0.86
C VAL A 78 1.89 -5.93 0.12
N VAL A 79 2.93 -5.35 0.70
CA VAL A 79 3.77 -4.31 0.09
C VAL A 79 5.11 -4.92 -0.32
N MET A 80 5.64 -4.55 -1.47
CA MET A 80 6.86 -5.16 -2.01
C MET A 80 7.67 -4.19 -2.87
N GLY A 81 8.99 -4.35 -2.79
CA GLY A 81 9.93 -3.51 -3.51
C GLY A 81 9.96 -2.08 -2.99
N GLY A 82 10.31 -1.16 -3.90
CA GLY A 82 10.64 0.23 -3.62
C GLY A 82 12.13 0.49 -3.83
N ASP A 83 12.50 1.76 -3.83
CA ASP A 83 13.90 2.19 -4.08
C ASP A 83 14.91 1.39 -3.23
N LYS A 84 15.76 0.60 -3.90
CA LYS A 84 16.79 -0.29 -3.33
C LYS A 84 16.26 -1.43 -2.44
N LEU A 85 15.02 -1.87 -2.64
CA LEU A 85 14.41 -2.96 -1.87
C LEU A 85 13.96 -4.11 -2.77
N SER A 86 14.28 -5.34 -2.36
CA SER A 86 13.63 -6.57 -2.83
C SER A 86 12.67 -7.15 -1.79
N SER A 87 12.71 -6.61 -0.55
CA SER A 87 11.91 -7.11 0.57
C SER A 87 10.42 -6.86 0.37
N ALA A 88 9.61 -7.68 1.04
CA ALA A 88 8.17 -7.52 1.11
C ALA A 88 7.69 -7.65 2.56
N GLU A 89 6.56 -7.04 2.86
CA GLU A 89 5.90 -7.10 4.17
C GLU A 89 4.40 -7.31 3.98
N GLN A 90 3.77 -8.05 4.89
CA GLN A 90 2.34 -8.31 4.90
C GLN A 90 1.70 -7.72 6.15
N TYR A 91 0.61 -6.97 5.95
CA TYR A 91 -0.24 -6.48 7.02
C TYR A 91 -1.52 -7.30 7.08
N ASN A 92 -1.74 -7.96 8.22
CA ASN A 92 -2.96 -8.68 8.49
C ASN A 92 -4.01 -7.71 9.03
N THR A 93 -5.13 -7.56 8.33
CA THR A 93 -6.16 -6.56 8.69
C THR A 93 -6.97 -6.95 9.92
N ALA A 94 -7.01 -8.22 10.29
CA ALA A 94 -7.70 -8.70 11.48
C ALA A 94 -6.88 -8.45 12.75
N THR A 95 -5.55 -8.60 12.69
CA THR A 95 -4.68 -8.40 13.86
C THR A 95 -4.07 -7.01 13.93
N GLY A 96 -4.05 -6.28 12.81
CA GLY A 96 -3.41 -4.97 12.72
C GLY A 96 -1.89 -5.03 12.76
N GLN A 97 -1.28 -6.18 12.40
CA GLN A 97 0.16 -6.40 12.55
C GLN A 97 0.88 -6.60 11.22
N TRP A 98 2.09 -6.04 11.14
CA TRP A 98 3.03 -6.26 10.03
C TRP A 98 3.98 -7.43 10.32
N SER A 99 4.13 -8.30 9.33
CA SER A 99 5.05 -9.42 9.32
C SER A 99 5.92 -9.40 8.07
N ALA A 100 7.10 -10.04 8.15
CA ALA A 100 7.94 -10.22 6.99
C ALA A 100 7.26 -11.14 5.97
N PHE A 101 7.41 -10.83 4.69
CA PHE A 101 6.94 -11.66 3.58
C PHE A 101 8.16 -12.08 2.74
N PRO A 102 8.12 -13.22 2.03
CA PRO A 102 9.24 -13.63 1.17
C PRO A 102 9.68 -12.51 0.23
N SER A 103 11.00 -12.24 0.23
CA SER A 103 11.61 -11.24 -0.64
C SER A 103 11.59 -11.69 -2.10
N MET A 104 11.57 -10.72 -3.01
CA MET A 104 11.85 -10.96 -4.42
C MET A 104 13.34 -11.31 -4.62
N ASN A 105 13.63 -12.01 -5.72
CA ASN A 105 15.02 -12.33 -6.08
C ASN A 105 15.82 -11.09 -6.48
N GLU A 106 15.14 -10.08 -7.00
CA GLU A 106 15.73 -8.83 -7.47
C GLU A 106 15.12 -7.63 -6.75
N VAL A 107 15.91 -6.57 -6.61
CA VAL A 107 15.43 -5.24 -6.21
C VAL A 107 14.54 -4.70 -7.32
N ARG A 108 13.36 -4.16 -6.97
CA ARG A 108 12.43 -3.56 -7.95
C ARG A 108 11.82 -2.26 -7.44
N ALA A 109 11.83 -1.22 -8.27
CA ALA A 109 11.17 0.05 -7.99
C ALA A 109 10.36 0.53 -9.21
N GLY A 110 9.18 1.09 -8.99
CA GLY A 110 8.24 1.43 -10.07
C GLY A 110 7.66 0.19 -10.75
N CYS A 111 7.63 -0.95 -10.05
CA CYS A 111 7.06 -2.19 -10.57
C CYS A 111 5.53 -2.19 -10.52
N ALA A 112 4.92 -2.98 -11.40
CA ALA A 112 3.50 -3.31 -11.34
C ALA A 112 3.31 -4.65 -10.63
N ALA A 113 2.24 -4.79 -9.84
CA ALA A 113 1.89 -6.04 -9.18
C ALA A 113 0.39 -6.32 -9.26
N ALA A 114 0.03 -7.59 -9.33
CA ALA A 114 -1.35 -8.06 -9.30
C ALA A 114 -1.44 -9.41 -8.59
N VAL A 115 -2.64 -9.78 -8.14
CA VAL A 115 -2.92 -11.12 -7.59
C VAL A 115 -3.79 -11.90 -8.55
N LEU A 116 -3.35 -13.10 -8.90
CA LEU A 116 -4.10 -14.05 -9.73
C LEU A 116 -4.03 -15.42 -9.07
N ASN A 117 -5.19 -16.03 -8.81
CA ASN A 117 -5.31 -17.37 -8.21
C ASN A 117 -4.47 -17.54 -6.93
N GLY A 118 -4.51 -16.53 -6.04
CA GLY A 118 -3.77 -16.54 -4.76
C GLY A 118 -2.26 -16.34 -4.89
N ARG A 119 -1.75 -16.00 -6.09
CA ARG A 119 -0.33 -15.73 -6.33
C ARG A 119 -0.12 -14.27 -6.66
N ILE A 120 0.95 -13.70 -6.12
CA ILE A 120 1.38 -12.35 -6.46
C ILE A 120 2.27 -12.43 -7.71
N ILE A 121 1.92 -11.65 -8.73
CA ILE A 121 2.68 -11.49 -9.97
C ILE A 121 3.24 -10.08 -9.97
N VAL A 122 4.56 -9.95 -10.13
CA VAL A 122 5.27 -8.66 -10.16
C VAL A 122 6.02 -8.54 -11.48
N VAL A 123 5.86 -7.42 -12.19
CA VAL A 123 6.41 -7.20 -13.53
C VAL A 123 7.07 -5.83 -13.64
N GLY A 124 8.23 -5.79 -14.31
CA GLY A 124 9.02 -4.58 -14.51
C GLY A 124 9.67 -4.07 -13.22
N GLY A 125 10.23 -2.87 -13.31
CA GLY A 125 10.90 -2.17 -12.21
C GLY A 125 12.17 -2.85 -11.70
#